data_AF-A0A934DW41-F1
#
_entry.id   AF-A0A934DW41-F1
#
_cell.length_a   1.000
_cell.length_b   1.000
_cell.length_c   1.000
_cell.angle_alpha   90.00
_cell.angle_beta   90.00
_cell.angle_gamma   90.00
#
_symmetry.space_group_name_H-M   'P 1'
#
loop_
_entity.id
_entity.type
_entity.pdbx_description
1 polymer ?
#
loop_
_entity_poly.entity_id
_entity_poly.type
_entity_poly.pdbx_seq_one_letter_code
_entity_poly.pdbx_strand_id
1 'polypeptide(L)'
;MQFTTWTMNANPLYFNAVYARRLGHPGMPVNPLLVLNVVFGLSVEDLSEQALAHLGYWNVRFLRPVYAGDTLTSESEVLEVRESSSRPDRGIVHVRTSGMNQDGECVLQYERRILVKKRSHFPKDAAPAKAPGAAV
;
A
#
# COMPACT_ATOMS: atom_id res chain seq x y z
N MET A 1 -14.12 12.03 1.22
CA MET A 1 -13.99 13.44 1.64
C MET A 1 -13.23 13.59 2.95
N GLN A 2 -13.61 12.90 4.04
CA GLN A 2 -12.96 13.04 5.37
C GLN A 2 -11.42 12.97 5.35
N PHE A 3 -10.85 11.95 4.69
CA PHE A 3 -9.40 11.79 4.57
C PHE A 3 -8.71 13.04 4.03
N THR A 4 -9.23 13.63 2.95
CA THR A 4 -8.68 14.85 2.34
C THR A 4 -8.62 16.01 3.33
N THR A 5 -9.65 16.17 4.15
CA THR A 5 -9.73 17.22 5.18
C THR A 5 -8.74 16.96 6.31
N TRP A 6 -8.67 15.73 6.82
CA TRP A 6 -7.74 15.36 7.90
C TRP A 6 -6.28 15.54 7.50
N THR A 7 -5.93 15.22 6.25
CA THR A 7 -4.57 15.42 5.73
C THR A 7 -4.33 16.82 5.19
N MET A 8 -5.25 17.77 5.42
CA MET A 8 -5.17 19.17 4.96
C MET A 8 -4.85 19.32 3.47
N ASN A 9 -5.31 18.38 2.63
CA ASN A 9 -5.11 18.47 1.20
C ASN A 9 -6.17 19.42 0.62
N ALA A 10 -5.75 20.64 0.31
CA ALA A 10 -6.64 21.72 -0.12
C ALA A 10 -7.05 21.66 -1.61
N ASN A 11 -6.70 20.59 -2.34
CA ASN A 11 -7.09 20.47 -3.75
C ASN A 11 -8.61 20.21 -3.90
N PRO A 12 -9.39 21.14 -4.50
CA PRO A 12 -10.84 21.03 -4.60
C PRO A 12 -11.32 19.83 -5.43
N LEU A 13 -10.44 19.23 -6.23
CA LEU A 13 -10.76 18.01 -6.97
C LEU A 13 -11.28 16.88 -6.07
N TYR A 14 -10.84 16.80 -4.82
CA TYR A 14 -11.15 15.68 -3.91
C TYR A 14 -12.25 15.99 -2.86
N PHE A 15 -12.86 17.18 -2.92
CA PHE A 15 -13.97 17.56 -2.02
C PHE A 15 -15.07 18.42 -2.69
N ASN A 16 -14.94 18.79 -3.97
CA ASN A 16 -15.94 19.56 -4.70
C ASN A 16 -16.32 18.85 -6.02
N ALA A 17 -17.48 18.19 -6.04
CA ALA A 17 -17.96 17.45 -7.20
C ALA A 17 -18.28 18.34 -8.42
N VAL A 18 -18.71 19.60 -8.21
CA VAL A 18 -18.95 20.55 -9.31
C VAL A 18 -17.62 20.93 -9.99
N TYR A 19 -16.59 21.17 -9.18
CA TYR A 19 -15.24 21.43 -9.68
C TYR A 19 -14.67 20.23 -10.44
N ALA A 20 -14.78 19.02 -9.88
CA ALA A 20 -14.31 17.79 -10.52
C ALA A 20 -14.98 17.55 -11.89
N ARG A 21 -16.30 17.74 -11.99
CA ARG A 21 -17.04 17.60 -13.27
C ARG A 21 -16.61 18.63 -14.32
N ARG A 22 -16.30 19.88 -13.93
CA ARG A 22 -15.78 20.90 -14.86
C ARG A 22 -14.42 20.52 -15.45
N LEU A 23 -13.64 19.70 -14.74
CA LEU A 23 -12.38 19.15 -15.21
C LEU A 23 -12.54 17.84 -16.01
N GLY A 24 -13.77 17.42 -16.30
CA GLY A 24 -14.05 16.25 -17.13
C GLY A 24 -14.14 14.92 -16.37
N HIS A 25 -14.09 14.92 -15.03
CA HIS A 25 -14.30 13.69 -14.26
C HIS A 25 -15.81 13.34 -14.16
N PRO A 26 -16.19 12.05 -14.19
CA PRO A 26 -17.57 11.62 -13.99
C PRO A 26 -18.12 11.98 -12.59
N GLY A 27 -17.24 12.09 -11.60
CA GLY A 27 -17.56 12.46 -10.24
C GLY A 27 -16.34 13.01 -9.51
N MET A 28 -16.43 13.06 -8.19
CA MET A 28 -15.29 13.45 -7.35
C MET A 28 -14.36 12.24 -7.19
N PRO A 29 -13.14 12.27 -7.72
CA PRO A 29 -12.18 11.19 -7.49
C PRO A 29 -11.79 11.10 -6.01
N VAL A 30 -11.44 9.90 -5.59
CA VAL A 30 -10.86 9.62 -4.27
C VAL A 30 -9.47 10.27 -4.21
N ASN A 31 -9.12 10.79 -3.04
CA ASN A 31 -7.80 11.36 -2.80
C ASN A 31 -6.71 10.31 -3.09
N PRO A 32 -5.72 10.60 -3.94
CA PRO A 32 -4.71 9.60 -4.36
C PRO A 32 -3.91 9.05 -3.17
N LEU A 33 -3.70 9.83 -2.12
CA LEU A 33 -3.00 9.35 -0.92
C LEU A 33 -3.85 8.36 -0.10
N LEU A 34 -5.18 8.46 -0.17
CA LEU A 34 -6.06 7.44 0.41
C LEU A 34 -5.94 6.13 -0.37
N VAL A 35 -5.94 6.21 -1.70
CA VAL A 35 -5.73 5.04 -2.57
C VAL A 35 -4.39 4.37 -2.26
N LEU A 36 -3.32 5.16 -2.14
CA LEU A 36 -1.99 4.68 -1.73
C LEU A 36 -2.04 3.95 -0.39
N ASN A 37 -2.67 4.54 0.63
CA ASN A 37 -2.74 3.93 1.97
C ASN A 37 -3.58 2.65 2.00
N VAL A 38 -4.64 2.56 1.21
CA VAL A 38 -5.46 1.34 1.11
C VAL A 38 -4.67 0.21 0.45
N VAL A 39 -4.11 0.45 -0.74
CA VAL A 39 -3.31 -0.57 -1.47
C VAL A 39 -2.08 -0.97 -0.66
N PHE A 40 -1.42 -0.01 0.01
CA PHE A 40 -0.32 -0.27 0.93
C PHE A 40 -0.76 -1.13 2.10
N GLY A 41 -1.86 -0.75 2.77
CA GLY A 41 -2.40 -1.46 3.93
C GLY A 41 -2.69 -2.93 3.64
N LEU A 42 -3.28 -3.21 2.48
CA LEU A 42 -3.55 -4.59 2.02
C LEU A 42 -2.28 -5.43 1.88
N SER A 43 -1.14 -4.82 1.55
CA SER A 43 0.13 -5.51 1.39
C SER A 43 0.93 -5.67 2.70
N VAL A 44 0.41 -5.19 3.84
CA VAL A 44 1.19 -5.15 5.09
C VAL A 44 1.40 -6.54 5.65
N GLU A 45 0.36 -7.36 5.70
CA GLU A 45 0.39 -8.70 6.31
C GLU A 45 1.46 -9.58 5.64
N ASP A 46 1.44 -9.66 4.31
CA ASP A 46 2.34 -10.53 3.56
C ASP A 46 3.81 -10.09 3.57
N LEU A 47 4.07 -8.78 3.68
CA LEU A 47 5.39 -8.23 3.39
C LEU A 47 6.06 -7.59 4.61
N SER A 48 5.29 -6.85 5.42
CA SER A 48 5.85 -5.90 6.37
C SER A 48 5.34 -6.03 7.79
N GLU A 49 4.46 -6.98 8.09
CA GLU A 49 4.00 -7.26 9.46
C GLU A 49 5.20 -7.46 10.42
N GLN A 50 6.24 -8.16 9.96
CA GLN A 50 7.47 -8.40 10.70
C GLN A 50 8.66 -7.58 10.19
N ALA A 51 8.43 -6.55 9.37
CA ALA A 51 9.51 -5.68 8.92
C ALA A 51 10.03 -4.81 10.07
N LEU A 52 11.35 -4.70 10.17
CA LEU A 52 12.03 -3.84 11.13
C LEU A 52 11.90 -2.36 10.76
N ALA A 53 11.83 -2.05 9.47
CA ALA A 53 11.68 -0.70 8.98
C ALA A 53 11.15 -0.66 7.55
N HIS A 54 10.34 0.36 7.25
CA HIS A 54 10.04 0.78 5.90
C HIS A 54 11.05 1.84 5.47
N LEU A 55 11.81 1.58 4.41
CA LEU A 55 12.95 2.42 4.02
C LEU A 55 12.60 3.50 3.00
N GLY A 56 11.38 3.47 2.46
CA GLY A 56 10.88 4.49 1.55
C GLY A 56 10.11 3.92 0.36
N TYR A 57 9.63 4.83 -0.47
CA TYR A 57 8.92 4.56 -1.72
C TYR A 57 9.75 5.03 -2.92
N TRP A 58 9.63 4.31 -4.02
CA TRP A 58 10.18 4.64 -5.34
C TRP A 58 9.09 4.48 -6.40
N ASN A 59 9.23 5.20 -7.51
CA ASN A 59 8.40 5.00 -8.70
C ASN A 59 6.89 4.99 -8.45
N VAL A 60 6.39 5.81 -7.51
CA VAL A 60 4.96 5.92 -7.21
C VAL A 60 4.24 6.55 -8.41
N ARG A 61 3.32 5.82 -9.01
CA ARG A 61 2.56 6.22 -10.20
C ARG A 61 1.07 6.05 -9.93
N PHE A 62 0.34 7.15 -9.94
CA PHE A 62 -1.12 7.16 -9.96
C PHE A 62 -1.57 7.10 -11.42
N LEU A 63 -1.99 5.91 -11.86
CA LEU A 63 -2.24 5.61 -13.27
C LEU A 63 -3.66 5.95 -13.69
N ARG A 64 -4.63 5.76 -12.77
CA ARG A 64 -6.05 6.03 -13.03
C ARG A 64 -6.72 6.64 -11.80
N PRO A 65 -7.72 7.52 -12.00
CA PRO A 65 -8.55 7.99 -10.90
C PRO A 65 -9.38 6.83 -10.34
N VAL A 66 -9.52 6.79 -9.03
CA VAL A 66 -10.42 5.87 -8.32
C VAL A 66 -11.63 6.67 -7.85
N TYR A 67 -12.81 6.07 -7.90
CA TYR A 67 -14.06 6.67 -7.47
C TYR A 67 -14.68 5.93 -6.29
N ALA A 68 -15.58 6.60 -5.58
CA ALA A 68 -16.34 5.95 -4.52
C ALA A 68 -17.20 4.82 -5.12
N GLY A 69 -17.08 3.61 -4.57
CA GLY A 69 -17.72 2.41 -5.08
C GLY A 69 -16.76 1.45 -5.80
N ASP A 70 -15.57 1.91 -6.20
CA ASP A 70 -14.55 1.01 -6.77
C ASP A 70 -14.05 0.02 -5.72
N THR A 71 -13.77 -1.20 -6.16
CA THR A 71 -13.16 -2.25 -5.34
C THR A 71 -11.67 -2.33 -5.65
N LEU A 72 -10.82 -2.25 -4.62
CA LEU A 72 -9.37 -2.28 -4.80
C LEU A 72 -8.79 -3.61 -4.31
N THR A 73 -7.88 -4.18 -5.09
CA THR A 73 -7.01 -5.30 -4.70
C THR A 73 -5.55 -4.88 -4.79
N SER A 74 -4.66 -5.63 -4.15
CA SER A 74 -3.21 -5.34 -4.10
C SER A 74 -2.43 -6.60 -4.43
N GLU A 75 -1.50 -6.50 -5.37
CA GLU A 75 -0.58 -7.58 -5.74
C GLU A 75 0.85 -7.07 -5.60
N SER A 76 1.75 -7.90 -5.10
CA SER A 76 3.14 -7.53 -4.84
C SER A 76 4.14 -8.52 -5.43
N GLU A 77 5.14 -7.99 -6.12
CA GLU A 77 6.23 -8.71 -6.77
C GLU A 77 7.56 -8.35 -6.12
N VAL A 78 8.31 -9.34 -5.65
CA VAL A 78 9.68 -9.13 -5.13
C VAL A 78 10.63 -8.96 -6.30
N LEU A 79 11.23 -7.77 -6.42
CA LEU A 79 12.17 -7.43 -7.49
C LEU A 79 13.61 -7.78 -7.13
N GLU A 80 13.99 -7.61 -5.86
CA GLU A 80 15.35 -7.80 -5.39
C GLU A 80 15.36 -8.16 -3.91
N VAL A 81 16.29 -9.04 -3.51
CA VAL A 81 16.63 -9.29 -2.11
C VAL A 81 18.11 -9.06 -1.92
N ARG A 82 18.47 -8.17 -0.99
CA ARG A 82 19.85 -7.83 -0.68
C ARG A 82 20.14 -8.06 0.79
N GLU A 83 21.07 -8.96 1.09
CA GLU A 83 21.51 -9.18 2.46
C GLU A 83 22.29 -7.98 3.01
N SER A 84 22.18 -7.74 4.32
CA SER A 84 23.00 -6.72 4.98
C SER A 84 24.41 -7.25 5.20
N SER A 85 25.41 -6.50 4.72
CA SER A 85 26.83 -6.81 4.95
C SER A 85 27.30 -6.52 6.38
N SER A 86 26.63 -5.60 7.08
CA SER A 86 27.01 -5.20 8.45
C SER A 86 26.20 -5.89 9.54
N ARG A 87 24.99 -6.38 9.23
CA ARG A 87 24.10 -7.04 10.20
C ARG A 87 23.56 -8.34 9.60
N PRO A 88 24.16 -9.50 9.92
CA PRO A 88 23.82 -10.78 9.26
C PRO A 88 22.40 -11.28 9.57
N ASP A 89 21.72 -10.70 10.55
CA ASP A 89 20.37 -11.06 10.99
C ASP A 89 19.26 -10.52 10.07
N ARG A 90 19.57 -9.68 9.07
CA ARG A 90 18.57 -8.97 8.26
C ARG A 90 18.98 -8.72 6.81
N GLY A 91 18.00 -8.36 5.99
CA GLY A 91 18.19 -7.96 4.60
C GLY A 91 17.15 -6.93 4.17
N ILE A 92 17.38 -6.33 3.01
CA ILE A 92 16.44 -5.43 2.34
C ILE A 92 15.72 -6.20 1.25
N VAL A 93 14.40 -6.15 1.25
CA VAL A 93 13.57 -6.65 0.16
C VAL A 93 13.01 -5.46 -0.60
N HIS A 94 13.23 -5.45 -1.91
CA HIS A 94 12.67 -4.47 -2.84
C HIS A 94 11.44 -5.10 -3.50
N VAL A 95 10.29 -4.44 -3.35
CA VAL A 95 8.99 -4.96 -3.78
C VAL A 95 8.32 -3.92 -4.65
N ARG A 96 7.74 -4.35 -5.77
CA ARG A 96 6.74 -3.58 -6.52
C ARG A 96 5.36 -4.01 -6.08
N THR A 97 4.49 -3.06 -5.79
CA THR A 97 3.09 -3.32 -5.49
C THR A 97 2.20 -2.60 -6.50
N SER A 98 1.22 -3.32 -7.03
CA SER A 98 0.22 -2.84 -7.97
C SER A 98 -1.16 -2.91 -7.34
N GLY A 99 -1.89 -1.81 -7.37
CA GLY A 99 -3.29 -1.73 -6.96
C GLY A 99 -4.20 -1.82 -8.18
N MET A 100 -5.16 -2.74 -8.16
CA MET A 100 -6.07 -3.00 -9.28
C MET A 100 -7.50 -2.64 -8.88
N ASN A 101 -8.31 -2.14 -9.83
CA ASN A 101 -9.76 -1.98 -9.64
C ASN A 101 -10.55 -3.25 -10.01
N GLN A 102 -11.87 -3.21 -9.87
CA GLN A 102 -12.78 -4.30 -10.22
C GLN A 102 -12.72 -4.76 -11.68
N ASP A 103 -12.26 -3.89 -12.58
CA ASP A 103 -12.17 -4.15 -14.02
C ASP A 103 -10.80 -4.74 -14.41
N GLY A 104 -9.94 -5.01 -13.43
CA GLY A 104 -8.58 -5.51 -13.66
C GLY A 104 -7.64 -4.45 -14.21
N GLU A 105 -7.94 -3.15 -14.03
CA GLU A 105 -7.05 -2.07 -14.43
C GLU A 105 -6.14 -1.63 -13.27
N CYS A 106 -4.87 -1.43 -13.56
CA CYS A 106 -3.91 -0.90 -12.58
C CYS A 106 -4.18 0.59 -12.34
N VAL A 107 -4.57 0.93 -11.11
CA VAL A 107 -4.88 2.31 -10.69
C VAL A 107 -3.69 2.99 -10.00
N LEU A 108 -2.84 2.20 -9.35
CA LEU A 108 -1.69 2.65 -8.60
C LEU A 108 -0.57 1.62 -8.72
N GLN A 109 0.66 2.09 -8.93
CA GLN A 109 1.85 1.26 -8.79
C GLN A 109 2.89 1.99 -7.96
N TYR A 110 3.57 1.30 -7.08
CA TYR A 110 4.75 1.83 -6.39
C TYR A 110 5.76 0.74 -6.13
N GLU A 111 7.00 1.15 -5.86
CA GLU A 111 8.03 0.29 -5.34
C GLU A 111 8.35 0.71 -3.91
N ARG A 112 8.64 -0.25 -3.03
CA ARG A 112 9.09 0.02 -1.67
C ARG A 112 10.23 -0.89 -1.27
N ARG A 113 11.07 -0.42 -0.37
CA ARG A 113 12.13 -1.22 0.25
C ARG A 113 11.82 -1.38 1.73
N ILE A 114 11.85 -2.63 2.18
CA ILE A 114 11.60 -2.99 3.58
C ILE A 114 12.82 -3.72 4.14
N LEU A 115 13.17 -3.40 5.37
CA LEU A 115 14.21 -4.10 6.12
C LEU A 115 13.55 -5.22 6.91
N VAL A 116 13.88 -6.47 6.62
CA VAL A 116 13.26 -7.65 7.23
C VAL A 116 14.32 -8.50 7.93
N LYS A 117 13.92 -9.16 9.02
CA LYS A 117 14.78 -10.10 9.74
C LYS A 117 14.79 -11.45 9.01
N LYS A 118 15.94 -12.14 9.00
CA LYS A 118 16.02 -13.50 8.47
C LYS A 118 15.30 -14.47 9.41
N ARG A 119 14.60 -15.46 8.84
CA ARG A 119 13.88 -16.49 9.59
C ARG A 119 14.72 -17.16 10.70
N SER A 120 15.99 -17.45 10.41
CA SER A 120 16.93 -18.08 11.34
C SER A 120 17.23 -17.27 12.62
N HIS A 121 16.88 -15.98 12.63
CA HIS A 121 17.15 -15.07 13.73
C HIS A 121 15.86 -14.62 14.46
N PHE A 122 14.73 -15.26 14.19
CA PHE A 122 13.53 -15.12 15.03
C PHE A 122 13.66 -16.01 16.28
N PRO A 123 13.12 -15.57 17.44
CA PRO A 123 13.04 -16.41 18.63
C PRO A 123 12.29 -17.71 18.29
N LYS A 124 12.84 -18.87 18.67
CA LYS A 124 12.24 -20.18 18.36
C LYS A 124 10.96 -20.48 19.14
N ASP A 125 10.60 -19.65 20.12
CA ASP A 125 9.49 -19.87 21.06
C ASP A 125 8.33 -18.86 20.93
N ALA A 126 8.25 -18.11 19.83
CA ALA A 126 7.05 -17.33 19.55
C ALA A 126 5.93 -18.31 19.16
N ALA A 127 5.07 -18.66 20.12
CA ALA A 127 3.85 -19.42 19.87
C ALA A 127 3.10 -18.80 18.67
N PRO A 128 2.54 -19.62 17.75
CA PRO A 128 1.81 -19.07 16.62
C PRO A 128 0.70 -18.17 17.14
N ALA A 129 0.62 -16.95 16.60
CA ALA A 129 -0.51 -16.06 16.86
C ALA A 129 -1.78 -16.85 16.54
N LYS A 130 -2.66 -17.02 17.55
CA LYS A 130 -3.95 -17.68 17.35
C LYS A 130 -4.68 -16.94 16.24
N ALA A 131 -4.99 -17.65 15.15
CA ALA A 131 -5.92 -17.16 14.14
C ALA A 131 -7.19 -16.65 14.84
N PRO A 132 -7.76 -15.50 14.41
CA PRO A 132 -9.06 -15.07 14.92
C PRO A 132 -10.04 -16.22 14.74
N GLY A 133 -10.58 -16.73 15.84
CA GLY A 133 -11.55 -17.80 15.80
C GLY A 133 -12.72 -17.37 14.92
N ALA A 134 -13.07 -18.19 13.94
CA ALA A 134 -14.32 -18.08 13.21
C ALA A 134 -15.45 -18.20 14.23
N ALA A 135 -15.96 -17.06 14.70
CA ALA A 135 -17.23 -16.99 15.39
C ALA A 135 -18.32 -17.04 14.31
N VAL A 136 -19.04 -18.16 14.35
CA VAL A 136 -20.29 -18.45 13.64
C VAL A 136 -21.37 -17.44 14.00
#